data_AF-A0A7S3N693-F1
#
_entry.id   AF-A0A7S3N693-F1
#
_cell.length_a   1.000
_cell.length_b   1.000
_cell.length_c   1.000
_cell.angle_alpha   90.00
_cell.angle_beta   90.00
_cell.angle_gamma   90.00
#
_symmetry.space_group_name_H-M   'P 1'
#
loop_
_entity.id
_entity.type
_entity.pdbx_description
1 polymer ?
#
loop_
_entity_poly.entity_id
_entity_poly.type
_entity_poly.pdbx_seq_one_letter_code
_entity_poly.pdbx_strand_id
1 'polypeptide(L)'
;DPEVWRLVAGAMGPMPRTSSLSPDVNDPTFRNLTFDDAKEAYKEQLRGLIDGGVHLIFIETIFDSLNAKAAIYAYLEFFEETHLQKLPLIISGTLTDRAGRTLSGQTVEAFYISMMHAKPFCIGLNCALGADLMFPF
;
A
#
# COMPACT_ATOMS: atom_id res chain seq x y z
N ASP A 1 2.55 13.15 27.66
CA ASP A 1 3.71 14.02 27.86
C ASP A 1 3.95 14.83 26.59
N PRO A 2 3.65 16.15 26.62
CA PRO A 2 3.81 17.03 25.46
C PRO A 2 5.28 17.31 25.08
N GLU A 3 6.25 16.91 25.92
CA GLU A 3 7.68 17.07 25.59
C GLU A 3 8.20 15.95 24.69
N VAL A 4 7.48 14.84 24.58
CA VAL A 4 7.86 13.73 23.71
C VAL A 4 7.28 13.93 22.32
N TRP A 5 8.17 14.13 21.34
CA TRP A 5 7.80 14.29 19.95
C TRP A 5 6.97 13.09 19.45
N ARG A 6 6.01 13.39 18.58
CA ARG A 6 5.11 12.42 17.95
C ARG A 6 5.23 12.55 16.45
N LEU A 7 5.19 11.41 15.77
CA LEU A 7 5.12 11.36 14.31
C LEU A 7 3.67 11.16 13.90
N VAL A 8 3.31 11.76 12.77
CA VAL A 8 2.01 11.60 12.12
C VAL A 8 2.22 10.86 10.82
N ALA A 9 1.60 9.69 10.68
CA ALA A 9 1.62 8.89 9.47
C ALA A 9 0.41 9.22 8.59
N GLY A 10 0.65 9.54 7.33
CA GLY A 10 -0.41 9.64 6.32
C GLY A 10 -0.79 8.25 5.82
N ALA A 11 -1.85 7.68 6.38
CA ALA A 11 -2.31 6.35 6.03
C ALA A 11 -3.03 6.34 4.66
N MET A 12 -2.60 5.44 3.79
CA MET A 12 -3.19 5.14 2.49
C MET A 12 -3.59 3.66 2.50
N GLY A 13 -4.84 3.41 2.90
CA GLY A 13 -5.40 2.07 2.92
C GLY A 13 -5.75 1.57 1.51
N PRO A 14 -6.10 0.27 1.39
CA PRO A 14 -6.45 -0.30 0.11
C PRO A 14 -7.81 0.21 -0.38
N MET A 15 -7.96 0.32 -1.70
CA MET A 15 -9.27 0.54 -2.31
C MET A 15 -10.19 -0.67 -2.11
N PRO A 16 -11.52 -0.48 -2.03
CA PRO A 16 -12.48 -1.59 -1.90
C PRO A 16 -12.61 -2.45 -3.17
N ARG A 17 -11.78 -2.20 -4.19
CA ARG A 17 -11.76 -2.88 -5.48
C ARG A 17 -10.36 -3.39 -5.77
N THR A 18 -10.26 -4.55 -6.42
CA THR A 18 -9.00 -5.17 -6.84
C THR A 18 -8.71 -4.84 -8.30
N SER A 19 -7.47 -4.50 -8.62
CA SER A 19 -7.02 -4.36 -10.02
C SER A 19 -6.40 -5.65 -10.55
N SER A 20 -5.92 -6.55 -9.67
CA SER A 20 -5.31 -7.82 -10.07
C SER A 20 -6.31 -8.96 -10.25
N LEU A 21 -7.45 -8.92 -9.54
CA LEU A 21 -8.48 -9.96 -9.53
C LEU A 21 -9.77 -9.48 -10.22
N SER A 22 -10.39 -10.38 -10.98
CA SER A 22 -11.75 -10.15 -11.48
C SER A 22 -12.76 -10.32 -10.35
N PRO A 23 -13.71 -9.39 -10.18
CA PRO A 23 -14.85 -9.59 -9.27
C PRO A 23 -15.93 -10.50 -9.87
N ASP A 24 -15.90 -10.78 -11.18
CA ASP A 24 -16.82 -11.70 -11.85
C ASP A 24 -16.17 -13.07 -12.02
N VAL A 25 -16.70 -14.07 -11.31
CA VAL A 25 -16.21 -15.46 -11.36
C VAL A 25 -16.40 -16.11 -12.73
N ASN A 26 -17.28 -15.57 -13.59
CA ASN A 26 -17.54 -16.11 -14.93
C ASN A 26 -16.70 -15.43 -16.01
N ASP A 27 -16.12 -14.26 -15.71
CA ASP A 27 -15.24 -13.52 -16.62
C ASP A 27 -13.90 -13.20 -15.93
N PRO A 28 -12.87 -14.05 -16.11
CA PRO A 28 -11.55 -13.83 -15.50
C PRO A 28 -10.82 -12.61 -16.08
N THR A 29 -11.27 -12.06 -17.22
CA THR A 29 -10.65 -10.92 -17.91
C THR A 29 -11.18 -9.57 -17.42
N PHE A 30 -12.39 -9.56 -16.83
CA PHE A 30 -13.03 -8.35 -16.33
C PHE A 30 -12.26 -7.70 -15.18
N ARG A 31 -12.22 -6.35 -15.15
CA ARG A 31 -11.67 -5.53 -14.05
C ARG A 31 -12.59 -4.35 -13.80
N ASN A 32 -12.89 -4.06 -12.54
CA ASN A 32 -13.75 -2.93 -12.12
C ASN A 32 -12.96 -1.71 -11.62
N LEU A 33 -11.63 -1.77 -11.71
CA LEU A 33 -10.68 -0.73 -11.35
C LEU A 33 -9.48 -0.85 -12.29
N THR A 34 -9.15 0.23 -13.00
CA THR A 34 -7.91 0.29 -13.79
C THR A 34 -6.75 0.80 -12.93
N PHE A 35 -5.52 0.61 -13.42
CA PHE A 35 -4.34 1.13 -12.74
C PHE A 35 -4.35 2.65 -12.66
N ASP A 36 -4.72 3.34 -13.74
CA ASP A 36 -4.77 4.80 -13.78
C ASP A 36 -5.85 5.35 -12.84
N ASP A 37 -7.04 4.74 -12.79
CA ASP A 37 -8.08 5.14 -11.83
C ASP A 37 -7.56 5.05 -10.38
N ALA A 38 -6.86 3.95 -10.06
CA ALA A 38 -6.30 3.76 -8.73
C ALA A 38 -5.19 4.78 -8.43
N LYS A 39 -4.29 5.02 -9.39
CA LYS A 39 -3.20 5.97 -9.29
C LYS A 39 -3.72 7.39 -9.03
N GLU A 40 -4.68 7.87 -9.81
CA GLU A 40 -5.25 9.21 -9.65
C GLU A 40 -5.89 9.40 -8.28
N ALA A 41 -6.70 8.43 -7.82
CA ALA A 41 -7.33 8.52 -6.50
C ALA A 41 -6.31 8.47 -5.35
N TYR A 42 -5.23 7.67 -5.46
CA TYR A 42 -4.14 7.71 -4.49
C TYR A 42 -3.36 9.02 -4.51
N LYS A 43 -3.18 9.63 -5.68
CA LYS A 43 -2.49 10.92 -5.83
C LYS A 43 -3.28 12.06 -5.19
N GLU A 44 -4.60 12.06 -5.35
CA GLU A 44 -5.50 13.01 -4.67
C GLU A 44 -5.41 12.86 -3.14
N GLN A 45 -5.49 11.62 -2.63
CA GLN A 45 -5.34 11.35 -1.21
C GLN A 45 -3.97 11.81 -0.69
N LEU A 46 -2.90 11.48 -1.41
CA LEU A 46 -1.53 11.85 -1.05
C LEU A 46 -1.36 13.36 -0.92
N ARG A 47 -1.91 14.13 -1.87
CA ARG A 47 -1.90 15.59 -1.80
C ARG A 47 -2.55 16.10 -0.52
N GLY A 48 -3.75 15.60 -0.18
CA GLY A 48 -4.43 15.99 1.05
C GLY A 48 -3.65 15.65 2.32
N LEU A 49 -3.00 14.49 2.35
CA LEU A 49 -2.14 14.07 3.47
C LEU A 49 -0.91 14.98 3.62
N ILE A 50 -0.25 15.32 2.52
CA ILE A 50 0.92 16.21 2.52
C ILE A 50 0.53 17.64 2.91
N ASP A 51 -0.56 18.17 2.37
CA ASP A 51 -1.11 19.49 2.75
C ASP A 51 -1.46 19.52 4.25
N GLY A 52 -1.85 18.37 4.82
CA GLY A 52 -2.10 18.18 6.25
C GLY A 52 -0.85 18.08 7.14
N GLY A 53 0.36 18.08 6.57
CA GLY A 53 1.61 18.11 7.34
C GLY A 53 2.02 16.77 7.95
N VAL A 54 1.71 15.64 7.29
CA VAL A 54 2.18 14.32 7.73
C VAL A 54 3.70 14.21 7.65
N HIS A 55 4.29 13.38 8.53
CA HIS A 55 5.74 13.19 8.63
C HIS A 55 6.24 12.04 7.75
N LEU A 56 5.36 11.09 7.41
CA LEU A 56 5.65 9.92 6.59
C LEU A 56 4.39 9.46 5.86
N ILE A 57 4.56 8.70 4.79
CA ILE A 57 3.48 8.06 4.05
C ILE A 57 3.43 6.58 4.40
N PHE A 58 2.25 6.06 4.68
CA PHE A 58 2.05 4.66 5.04
C PHE A 58 1.02 4.00 4.14
N ILE A 59 1.49 3.25 3.13
CA ILE A 59 0.64 2.41 2.28
C ILE A 59 0.41 1.10 3.02
N GLU A 60 -0.80 0.88 3.52
CA GLU A 60 -1.07 -0.18 4.48
C GLU A 60 -2.18 -1.13 4.06
N THR A 61 -2.30 -2.26 4.78
CA THR A 61 -3.35 -3.28 4.58
C THR A 61 -3.44 -3.75 3.13
N ILE A 62 -2.28 -3.89 2.46
CA ILE A 62 -2.24 -4.26 1.05
C ILE A 62 -2.63 -5.72 0.89
N PHE A 63 -3.80 -5.96 0.31
CA PHE A 63 -4.24 -7.29 -0.13
C PHE A 63 -4.08 -7.52 -1.64
N ASP A 64 -3.93 -6.44 -2.43
CA ASP A 64 -3.70 -6.46 -3.88
C ASP A 64 -2.42 -5.68 -4.23
N SER A 65 -1.40 -6.38 -4.71
CA SER A 65 -0.10 -5.79 -5.03
C SER A 65 -0.12 -4.85 -6.24
N LEU A 66 -1.09 -4.98 -7.16
CA LEU A 66 -1.21 -4.04 -8.28
C LEU A 66 -1.81 -2.70 -7.81
N ASN A 67 -2.75 -2.73 -6.86
CA ASN A 67 -3.21 -1.52 -6.19
C ASN A 67 -2.08 -0.82 -5.43
N ALA A 68 -1.23 -1.57 -4.72
CA ALA A 68 -0.08 -0.99 -4.03
C ALA A 68 0.93 -0.37 -5.01
N LYS A 69 1.14 -0.99 -6.18
CA LYS A 69 1.97 -0.38 -7.24
C LYS A 69 1.38 0.92 -7.77
N ALA A 70 0.06 1.02 -7.89
CA ALA A 70 -0.60 2.28 -8.25
C ALA A 70 -0.37 3.37 -7.18
N ALA A 71 -0.47 3.02 -5.90
CA ALA A 71 -0.18 3.93 -4.79
C ALA A 71 1.30 4.36 -4.76
N ILE A 72 2.24 3.41 -4.96
CA ILE A 72 3.67 3.70 -5.05
C ILE A 72 3.96 4.62 -6.24
N TYR A 73 3.34 4.36 -7.40
CA TYR A 73 3.52 5.18 -8.57
C TYR A 73 3.01 6.60 -8.33
N ALA A 74 1.80 6.75 -7.78
CA ALA A 74 1.24 8.04 -7.38
C ALA A 74 2.17 8.79 -6.42
N TYR A 75 2.76 8.09 -5.45
CA TYR A 75 3.77 8.63 -4.53
C TYR A 75 5.03 9.12 -5.27
N LEU A 76 5.61 8.29 -6.14
CA LEU A 76 6.83 8.65 -6.86
C LEU A 76 6.60 9.83 -7.81
N GLU A 77 5.51 9.78 -8.57
CA GLU A 77 5.12 10.81 -9.54
C GLU A 77 4.79 12.14 -8.85
N PHE A 78 4.05 12.12 -7.72
CA PHE A 78 3.75 13.34 -6.97
C PHE A 78 5.01 14.09 -6.55
N PHE A 79 6.00 13.39 -5.99
CA PHE A 79 7.25 14.03 -5.56
C PHE A 79 8.15 14.43 -6.74
N GLU A 80 8.03 13.75 -7.88
CA GLU A 80 8.70 14.15 -9.12
C GLU A 80 8.12 15.46 -9.67
N GLU A 81 6.79 15.56 -9.77
CA GLU A 81 6.07 16.72 -10.33
C GLU A 81 6.15 17.96 -9.44
N THR A 82 6.04 17.79 -8.11
CA THR A 82 6.02 18.91 -7.17
C THR A 82 7.42 19.39 -6.78
N HIS A 83 8.45 18.60 -7.11
CA HIS A 83 9.83 18.81 -6.66
C HIS A 83 10.01 18.91 -5.14
N LEU A 84 9.04 18.41 -4.36
CA LEU A 84 9.12 18.34 -2.91
C LEU A 84 10.09 17.25 -2.47
N GLN A 85 10.63 17.39 -1.26
CA GLN A 85 11.40 16.32 -0.65
C GLN A 85 10.50 15.13 -0.33
N LYS A 86 10.89 13.94 -0.82
CA LYS A 86 10.23 12.67 -0.52
C LYS A 86 10.13 12.44 0.98
N LEU A 87 8.91 12.23 1.48
CA LEU A 87 8.67 11.76 2.83
C LEU A 87 9.03 10.26 2.96
N PRO A 88 9.46 9.76 4.12
CA PRO A 88 9.68 8.34 4.31
C PRO A 88 8.44 7.51 3.95
N LEU A 89 8.64 6.43 3.20
CA LEU A 89 7.59 5.54 2.76
C LEU A 89 7.61 4.24 3.58
N ILE A 90 6.49 3.92 4.22
CA ILE A 90 6.24 2.63 4.86
C ILE A 90 5.24 1.85 4.00
N ILE A 91 5.49 0.56 3.81
CA ILE A 91 4.63 -0.36 3.07
C ILE A 91 4.22 -1.52 3.97
N SER A 92 2.94 -1.81 4.12
CA SER A 92 2.46 -2.96 4.90
C SER A 92 1.46 -3.81 4.13
N GLY A 93 1.79 -5.09 3.98
CA GLY A 93 0.91 -6.11 3.43
C GLY A 93 -0.09 -6.65 4.45
N THR A 94 -1.14 -7.30 3.96
CA THR A 94 -2.01 -8.14 4.79
C THR A 94 -2.10 -9.54 4.20
N LEU A 95 -1.94 -10.54 5.06
CA LEU A 95 -2.10 -11.96 4.70
C LEU A 95 -3.51 -12.38 5.07
N THR A 96 -4.22 -13.02 4.14
CA THR A 96 -5.66 -13.34 4.35
C THR A 96 -5.88 -14.68 5.05
N ASP A 97 -4.86 -15.53 5.10
CA ASP A 97 -4.94 -16.85 5.72
C ASP A 97 -3.58 -17.34 6.23
N ARG A 98 -3.58 -18.53 6.85
CA ARG A 98 -2.38 -19.21 7.34
C ARG A 98 -1.48 -19.77 6.23
N ALA A 99 -1.89 -19.70 4.96
CA ALA A 99 -1.04 -20.11 3.85
C ALA A 99 0.06 -19.08 3.55
N GLY A 100 0.04 -17.93 4.24
CA GLY A 100 1.09 -16.92 4.14
C GLY A 100 0.99 -16.11 2.85
N ARG A 101 -0.24 -15.92 2.34
CA ARG A 101 -0.49 -15.24 1.05
C ARG A 101 -1.39 -14.02 1.19
N THR A 102 -1.14 -13.04 0.33
CA THR A 102 -2.09 -11.94 0.09
C THR A 102 -3.36 -12.46 -0.60
N LEU A 103 -4.42 -11.64 -0.64
CA LEU A 103 -5.64 -11.99 -1.39
C LEU A 103 -5.35 -12.20 -2.88
N SER A 104 -4.40 -11.43 -3.44
CA SER A 104 -3.91 -11.61 -4.82
C SER A 104 -2.99 -12.83 -5.00
N GLY A 105 -2.80 -13.66 -3.97
CA GLY A 105 -2.08 -14.93 -4.03
C GLY A 105 -0.56 -14.85 -3.95
N GLN A 106 0.02 -13.68 -3.64
CA GLN A 106 1.48 -13.55 -3.49
C GLN A 106 1.94 -14.10 -2.14
N THR A 107 3.07 -14.81 -2.13
CA THR A 107 3.81 -15.10 -0.90
C THR A 107 4.43 -13.82 -0.33
N VAL A 108 4.85 -13.85 0.94
CA VAL A 108 5.50 -12.72 1.61
C VAL A 108 6.78 -12.29 0.88
N GLU A 109 7.62 -13.25 0.46
CA GLU A 109 8.83 -12.95 -0.32
C GLU A 109 8.49 -12.32 -1.67
N ALA A 110 7.48 -12.84 -2.38
CA ALA A 110 7.06 -12.27 -3.66
C ALA A 110 6.50 -10.85 -3.49
N PHE A 111 5.74 -10.60 -2.42
CA PHE A 111 5.27 -9.27 -2.05
C PHE A 111 6.46 -8.33 -1.78
N TYR A 112 7.40 -8.73 -0.92
CA TYR A 112 8.61 -7.96 -0.61
C TYR A 112 9.35 -7.56 -1.90
N ILE A 113 9.72 -8.54 -2.74
CA ILE A 113 10.42 -8.30 -4.01
C ILE A 113 9.62 -7.35 -4.90
N SER A 114 8.30 -7.51 -4.98
CA SER A 114 7.42 -6.69 -5.82
C SER A 114 7.40 -5.22 -5.40
N MET A 115 7.67 -4.91 -4.13
CA MET A 115 7.62 -3.56 -3.55
C MET A 115 8.98 -2.86 -3.48
N MET A 116 10.11 -3.59 -3.54
CA MET A 116 11.45 -3.02 -3.29
C MET A 116 11.90 -1.93 -4.27
N HIS A 117 11.31 -1.85 -5.47
CA HIS A 117 11.54 -0.76 -6.41
C HIS A 117 11.20 0.63 -5.83
N ALA A 118 10.28 0.68 -4.85
CA ALA A 118 9.89 1.90 -4.15
C ALA A 118 10.94 2.40 -3.13
N LYS A 119 11.94 1.56 -2.79
CA LYS A 119 12.94 1.82 -1.73
C LYS A 119 12.29 2.28 -0.41
N PRO A 120 11.34 1.50 0.15
CA PRO A 120 10.64 1.90 1.37
C PRO A 120 11.61 2.01 2.55
N PHE A 121 11.31 2.93 3.47
CA PHE A 121 12.01 3.03 4.74
C PHE A 121 11.75 1.81 5.62
N CYS A 122 10.52 1.29 5.58
CA CYS A 122 10.10 0.09 6.29
C CYS A 122 9.10 -0.69 5.45
N ILE A 123 9.18 -2.02 5.49
CA ILE A 123 8.21 -2.93 4.90
C ILE A 123 7.82 -3.99 5.92
N GLY A 124 6.52 -4.33 5.99
CA GLY A 124 6.01 -5.27 6.99
C GLY A 124 4.62 -5.81 6.68
N LEU A 125 3.96 -6.30 7.72
CA LEU A 125 2.60 -6.85 7.68
C LEU A 125 1.73 -6.26 8.80
N ASN A 126 0.43 -6.15 8.58
CA ASN A 126 -0.53 -5.67 9.57
C ASN A 126 -1.91 -6.36 9.46
N CYS A 127 -2.75 -6.15 10.48
CA CYS A 127 -4.17 -6.53 10.53
C CYS A 127 -4.47 -8.03 10.67
N ALA A 128 -4.82 -8.73 9.59
CA ALA A 128 -5.73 -9.89 9.55
C ALA A 128 -5.35 -11.13 10.39
N LEU A 129 -4.11 -11.21 10.87
CA LEU A 129 -3.60 -12.32 11.68
C LEU A 129 -3.12 -11.79 13.03
N GLY A 130 -3.38 -12.53 14.11
CA GLY A 130 -2.74 -12.27 15.40
C GLY A 130 -1.23 -12.46 15.33
N ALA A 131 -0.48 -11.89 16.27
CA ALA A 131 0.99 -11.91 16.27
C ALA A 131 1.58 -13.33 16.11
N ASP A 132 1.04 -14.31 16.85
CA ASP A 132 1.49 -15.71 16.79
C ASP A 132 1.25 -16.37 15.42
N LEU A 133 0.29 -15.87 14.65
CA LEU A 133 -0.03 -16.37 13.31
C LEU A 133 0.74 -15.63 12.21
N MET A 134 1.23 -14.43 12.48
CA MET A 134 2.13 -13.70 11.59
C MET A 134 3.57 -14.22 11.69
N PHE A 135 3.99 -14.73 12.85
CA PHE A 135 5.25 -15.45 12.99
C PHE A 135 5.10 -16.84 12.34
N PRO A 136 5.71 -17.12 11.17
CA PRO A 136 7.14 -17.05 10.87
C PRO A 136 7.47 -16.31 9.56
N PHE A 137 6.59 -15.40 9.15
CA PHE A 137 6.62 -14.72 7.85
C PHE A 137 7.39 -13.40 7.87
#